data_AF-A0A6M2CCH7-F1
#
_entry.id   AF-A0A6M2CCH7-F1
#
_cell.length_a   1.000
_cell.length_b   1.000
_cell.length_c   1.000
_cell.angle_alpha   90.00
_cell.angle_beta   90.00
_cell.angle_gamma   90.00
#
_symmetry.space_group_name_H-M   'P 1'
#
loop_
_entity.id
_entity.type
_entity.pdbx_description
1 polymer ?
#
loop_
_entity_poly.entity_id
_entity_poly.type
_entity_poly.pdbx_seq_one_letter_code
_entity_poly.pdbx_strand_id
1 'polypeptide(L)'
;MRKVSVIWIMVMACAITTAPMFGQSRSKKNKIIADSKKAKVEFIKVDPLLKGLFDKAFGYVIFPNVGKAGFGIGGAAGNGAVYENDKLVGFSKLSQLSLGFQAGAQAYREVIFFESKKEMERFKNSQLEFAAQVSAVAVTAGSSANVKYAEGVMVFTMQKGGLMYEASVGGQNFNFSGL
;
A
#
# COMPACT_ATOMS: atom_id res chain seq x y z
N MET A 1 -11.55 2.36 63.57
CA MET A 1 -11.69 1.69 62.25
C MET A 1 -12.35 2.69 61.28
N ARG A 2 -11.57 3.60 60.68
CA ARG A 2 -11.19 3.66 59.25
C ARG A 2 -12.36 3.62 58.26
N LYS A 3 -12.96 4.78 57.99
CA LYS A 3 -13.70 5.07 56.75
C LYS A 3 -12.90 6.07 55.91
N VAL A 4 -11.90 5.57 55.18
CA VAL A 4 -11.26 6.32 54.08
C VAL A 4 -11.94 5.81 52.81
N SER A 5 -12.95 6.55 52.40
CA SER A 5 -13.95 6.16 51.40
C SER A 5 -13.46 6.49 50.00
N VAL A 6 -13.23 5.46 49.19
CA VAL A 6 -13.46 5.25 47.73
C VAL A 6 -13.04 6.34 46.72
N ILE A 7 -13.03 7.62 47.07
CA ILE A 7 -12.68 8.77 46.21
C ILE A 7 -11.21 8.74 45.75
N TRP A 8 -10.32 8.13 46.52
CA TRP A 8 -8.90 8.02 46.16
C TRP A 8 -8.60 6.94 45.10
N ILE A 9 -9.52 5.99 44.87
CA ILE A 9 -9.29 4.89 43.92
C ILE A 9 -9.56 5.33 42.48
N MET A 10 -10.33 6.40 42.27
CA MET A 10 -10.64 6.90 40.92
C MET A 10 -9.58 7.86 40.34
N VAL A 11 -8.72 8.44 41.19
CA VAL A 11 -7.63 9.35 40.75
C VAL A 11 -6.33 8.58 40.44
N MET A 12 -6.19 7.36 40.96
CA MET A 12 -5.01 6.51 40.77
C MET A 12 -5.07 5.61 39.52
N ALA A 13 -5.96 5.91 38.57
CA ALA A 13 -6.03 5.26 37.25
C ALA A 13 -5.55 6.17 36.10
N CYS A 14 -5.06 7.38 36.41
CA CYS A 14 -4.62 8.37 35.41
C CYS A 14 -3.09 8.63 35.42
N ALA A 15 -2.32 7.83 36.15
CA ALA A 15 -0.87 7.95 36.20
C ALA A 15 -0.23 6.62 35.80
N ILE A 16 0.74 6.67 34.88
CA ILE A 16 1.48 5.55 34.26
C ILE A 16 0.74 5.03 33.01
N THR A 17 1.03 5.41 31.77
CA THR A 17 2.35 5.44 31.12
C THR A 17 2.42 6.50 30.00
N THR A 18 3.14 7.60 30.21
CA THR A 18 3.71 8.38 29.09
C THR A 18 4.98 7.69 28.60
N ALA A 19 4.83 6.52 27.97
CA ALA A 19 5.91 5.95 27.16
C ALA A 19 6.03 6.78 25.86
N PRO A 20 7.24 7.06 25.35
CA PRO A 20 7.39 7.91 24.18
C PRO A 20 6.79 7.22 22.95
N MET A 21 5.69 7.75 22.43
CA MET A 21 5.03 7.34 21.17
C MET A 21 5.98 7.33 19.95
N PHE A 22 7.22 7.82 20.09
CA PHE A 22 8.25 7.84 19.05
C PHE A 22 8.79 6.45 18.66
N GLY A 23 8.80 5.46 19.56
CA GLY A 23 9.35 4.12 19.26
C GLY A 23 8.51 3.28 18.29
N GLN A 24 7.18 3.36 18.40
CA GLN A 24 6.26 2.57 17.57
C GLN A 24 6.27 3.00 16.09
N SER A 25 6.49 4.29 15.82
CA SER A 25 6.50 4.83 14.45
C SER A 25 7.68 4.30 13.64
N ARG A 26 8.88 4.28 14.23
CA ARG A 26 10.09 3.75 13.57
C ARG A 26 9.98 2.25 13.29
N SER A 27 9.46 1.47 14.24
CA SER A 27 9.24 0.02 14.05
C SER A 27 8.25 -0.26 12.92
N LYS A 28 7.14 0.49 12.85
CA LYS A 28 6.15 0.38 11.77
C LYS A 28 6.75 0.71 10.40
N LYS A 29 7.51 1.81 10.28
CA LYS A 29 8.20 2.20 9.04
C LYS A 29 9.20 1.13 8.57
N ASN A 30 10.02 0.60 9.49
CA ASN A 30 10.97 -0.47 9.19
C ASN A 30 10.25 -1.74 8.71
N LYS A 31 9.11 -2.09 9.30
CA LYS A 31 8.29 -3.22 8.86
C LYS A 31 7.76 -3.03 7.44
N ILE A 32 7.28 -1.83 7.09
CA ILE A 32 6.81 -1.53 5.72
C ILE A 32 7.96 -1.74 4.72
N ILE A 33 9.16 -1.22 5.03
CA ILE A 33 10.34 -1.42 4.17
C ILE A 33 10.66 -2.91 3.99
N ALA A 34 10.71 -3.67 5.09
CA ALA A 34 11.00 -5.09 5.05
C ALA A 34 9.96 -5.88 4.24
N ASP A 35 8.67 -5.60 4.47
CA ASP A 35 7.57 -6.22 3.76
C ASP A 35 7.58 -5.84 2.26
N SER A 36 7.89 -4.59 1.90
CA SER A 36 8.02 -4.14 0.51
C SER A 36 9.17 -4.83 -0.21
N LYS A 37 10.32 -5.03 0.45
CA LYS A 37 11.43 -5.81 -0.12
C LYS A 37 11.03 -7.26 -0.38
N LYS A 38 10.32 -7.88 0.57
CA LYS A 38 9.78 -9.23 0.40
C LYS A 38 8.79 -9.28 -0.76
N ALA A 39 7.89 -8.30 -0.86
CA ALA A 39 6.93 -8.21 -1.94
C ALA A 39 7.60 -8.05 -3.32
N LYS A 40 8.65 -7.22 -3.46
CA LYS A 40 9.46 -7.10 -4.70
C LYS A 40 9.97 -8.47 -5.15
N VAL A 41 10.53 -9.25 -4.21
CA VAL A 41 11.01 -10.61 -4.49
C VAL A 41 9.87 -11.53 -4.92
N GLU A 42 8.71 -11.47 -4.27
CA GLU A 42 7.56 -12.28 -4.64
C GLU A 42 7.00 -11.92 -6.03
N PHE A 43 6.90 -10.64 -6.37
CA PHE A 43 6.51 -10.20 -7.72
C PHE A 43 7.46 -10.76 -8.79
N ILE A 44 8.78 -10.63 -8.59
CA ILE A 44 9.79 -11.14 -9.53
C ILE A 44 9.76 -12.67 -9.63
N LYS A 45 9.43 -13.38 -8.53
CA LYS A 45 9.26 -14.83 -8.55
C LYS A 45 8.07 -15.28 -9.39
N VAL A 46 6.96 -14.54 -9.35
CA VAL A 46 5.76 -14.86 -10.14
C VAL A 46 5.98 -14.54 -11.62
N ASP A 47 6.64 -13.42 -11.91
CA ASP A 47 6.98 -13.04 -13.27
C ASP A 47 8.40 -12.42 -13.33
N PRO A 48 9.41 -13.16 -13.82
CA PRO A 48 10.77 -12.68 -13.95
C PRO A 48 10.90 -11.40 -14.81
N LEU A 49 9.95 -11.12 -15.70
CA LEU A 49 9.94 -9.91 -16.53
C LEU A 49 9.78 -8.64 -15.69
N LEU A 50 9.12 -8.72 -14.53
CA LEU A 50 8.96 -7.58 -13.61
C LEU A 50 10.31 -7.07 -13.09
N LYS A 51 11.36 -7.92 -13.06
CA LYS A 51 12.71 -7.47 -12.70
C LYS A 51 13.16 -6.33 -13.62
N GLY A 52 12.93 -6.45 -14.92
CA GLY A 52 13.28 -5.41 -15.88
C GLY A 52 12.52 -4.10 -15.67
N LEU A 53 11.27 -4.17 -15.18
CA LEU A 53 10.49 -2.97 -14.84
C LEU A 53 10.99 -2.29 -13.57
N PHE A 54 11.32 -3.06 -12.52
CA PHE A 54 11.97 -2.52 -11.32
C PHE A 54 13.30 -1.82 -11.62
N ASP A 55 14.06 -2.34 -12.60
CA ASP A 55 15.35 -1.80 -12.98
C ASP A 55 15.24 -0.57 -13.90
N LYS A 56 14.15 -0.43 -14.68
CA LYS A 56 13.99 0.62 -15.70
C LYS A 56 13.04 1.75 -15.32
N ALA A 57 12.09 1.53 -14.42
CA ALA A 57 11.13 2.56 -14.02
C ALA A 57 11.85 3.75 -13.36
N PHE A 58 11.35 4.97 -13.59
CA PHE A 58 11.89 6.16 -12.92
C PHE A 58 11.70 6.05 -11.39
N GLY A 59 10.52 5.59 -10.98
CA GLY A 59 10.19 5.31 -9.60
C GLY A 59 9.09 4.27 -9.51
N TYR A 60 8.87 3.77 -8.30
CA TYR A 60 7.76 2.87 -8.03
C TYR A 60 7.34 2.93 -6.55
N VAL A 61 6.12 2.52 -6.27
CA VAL A 61 5.63 2.31 -4.91
C VAL A 61 5.18 0.86 -4.75
N ILE A 62 5.55 0.24 -3.63
CA ILE A 62 5.12 -1.12 -3.28
C ILE A 62 4.26 -1.05 -2.03
N PHE A 63 3.01 -1.48 -2.15
CA PHE A 63 2.08 -1.73 -1.05
C PHE A 63 2.06 -3.24 -0.76
N PRO A 64 2.86 -3.73 0.21
CA PRO A 64 3.01 -5.17 0.45
C PRO A 64 1.80 -5.80 1.17
N ASN A 65 0.93 -4.98 1.74
CA ASN A 65 -0.25 -5.41 2.48
C ASN A 65 -1.37 -4.40 2.26
N VAL A 66 -2.18 -4.63 1.23
CA VAL A 66 -3.46 -3.93 1.05
C VAL A 66 -4.56 -4.85 1.52
N GLY A 67 -5.38 -4.36 2.46
CA GLY A 67 -6.58 -5.05 2.91
C GLY A 67 -7.79 -4.47 2.22
N LYS A 68 -8.63 -5.30 1.63
CA LYS A 68 -9.92 -4.95 1.04
C LYS A 68 -11.02 -5.63 1.82
N ALA A 69 -12.07 -4.90 2.17
CA ALA A 69 -13.25 -5.47 2.82
C ALA A 69 -14.53 -4.75 2.40
N GLY A 70 -15.64 -5.47 2.33
CA GLY A 70 -16.96 -4.88 2.04
C GLY A 70 -18.07 -5.91 1.86
N PHE A 71 -19.31 -5.40 1.86
CA PHE A 71 -20.53 -6.14 1.49
C PHE A 71 -21.40 -5.19 0.65
N GLY A 72 -21.28 -5.25 -0.68
CA GLY A 72 -21.91 -4.30 -1.61
C GLY A 72 -21.14 -2.98 -1.74
N ILE A 73 -20.90 -2.28 -0.62
CA ILE A 73 -20.00 -1.13 -0.53
C ILE A 73 -18.80 -1.56 0.30
N GLY A 74 -17.60 -1.32 -0.20
CA GLY A 74 -16.35 -1.70 0.44
C GLY A 74 -15.26 -0.66 0.28
N GLY A 75 -14.13 -0.93 0.92
CA GLY A 75 -12.94 -0.13 0.75
C GLY A 75 -11.68 -0.96 0.81
N ALA A 76 -10.60 -0.39 0.30
CA ALA A 76 -9.25 -0.93 0.46
C ALA A 76 -8.35 0.08 1.16
N ALA A 77 -7.45 -0.40 2.00
CA ALA A 77 -6.46 0.42 2.67
C ALA A 77 -5.12 -0.30 2.78
N GLY A 78 -4.03 0.46 2.60
CA GLY A 78 -2.68 -0.09 2.62
C GLY A 78 -1.62 0.97 2.95
N ASN A 79 -0.45 0.50 3.39
CA ASN A 79 0.73 1.34 3.55
C ASN A 79 1.83 0.78 2.66
N GLY A 80 2.55 1.66 1.97
CA GLY A 80 3.58 1.30 1.02
C GLY A 80 4.87 2.11 1.20
N ALA A 81 5.94 1.59 0.62
CA ALA A 81 7.23 2.26 0.52
C ALA A 81 7.44 2.75 -0.91
N VAL A 82 7.97 3.96 -1.04
CA VAL A 82 8.11 4.70 -2.30
C VAL A 82 9.58 4.82 -2.64
N TYR A 83 9.93 4.50 -3.88
CA TYR A 83 11.30 4.42 -4.36
C TYR A 83 11.50 5.24 -5.64
N GLU A 84 12.65 5.89 -5.74
CA GLU A 84 13.16 6.52 -6.98
C GLU A 84 14.54 5.96 -7.26
N ASN A 85 14.77 5.45 -8.47
CA ASN A 85 16.04 4.80 -8.83
C ASN A 85 16.49 3.77 -7.77
N ASP A 86 15.56 2.92 -7.33
CA ASP A 86 15.73 1.88 -6.28
C ASP A 86 16.10 2.42 -4.87
N LYS A 87 16.11 3.73 -4.66
CA LYS A 87 16.34 4.37 -3.35
C LYS A 87 15.02 4.73 -2.69
N LEU A 88 14.88 4.40 -1.41
CA LEU A 88 13.70 4.78 -0.63
C LEU A 88 13.63 6.31 -0.51
N VAL A 89 12.52 6.92 -0.92
CA VAL A 89 12.27 8.37 -0.84
C VAL A 89 11.10 8.74 0.07
N GLY A 90 10.29 7.77 0.48
CA GLY A 90 9.17 8.02 1.38
C GLY A 90 8.25 6.83 1.56
N PHE A 91 7.08 7.13 2.10
CA PHE A 91 5.98 6.19 2.32
C PHE A 91 4.72 6.73 1.67
N SER A 92 3.78 5.84 1.37
CA SER A 92 2.46 6.23 0.89
C SER A 92 1.36 5.44 1.58
N LYS A 93 0.21 6.08 1.78
CA LYS A 93 -1.02 5.43 2.20
C LYS A 93 -1.95 5.33 1.00
N LEU A 94 -2.46 4.13 0.74
CA LEU A 94 -3.51 3.86 -0.22
C LEU A 94 -4.85 3.80 0.53
N SER A 95 -5.85 4.47 -0.01
CA SER A 95 -7.25 4.37 0.39
C SER A 95 -8.12 4.29 -0.86
N GLN A 96 -9.01 3.31 -0.94
CA GLN A 96 -9.91 3.12 -2.07
C GLN A 96 -11.33 2.95 -1.59
N LEU A 97 -12.26 3.56 -2.32
CA LEU A 97 -13.68 3.22 -2.23
C LEU A 97 -14.03 2.28 -3.39
N SER A 98 -14.73 1.19 -3.10
CA SER A 98 -15.16 0.22 -4.09
C SER A 98 -16.65 -0.06 -3.96
N LEU A 99 -17.38 -0.03 -5.08
CA LEU A 99 -18.75 -0.50 -5.20
C LEU A 99 -18.72 -1.85 -5.92
N GLY A 100 -19.17 -2.93 -5.29
CA GLY A 100 -19.06 -4.25 -5.90
C GLY A 100 -19.75 -5.39 -5.15
N PHE A 101 -20.07 -6.45 -5.90
CA PHE A 101 -20.84 -7.63 -5.48
C PHE A 101 -20.09 -8.57 -4.52
N GLN A 102 -18.85 -8.25 -4.15
CA GLN A 102 -17.97 -9.18 -3.45
C GLN A 102 -18.03 -8.91 -1.94
N ALA A 103 -18.89 -9.67 -1.26
CA ALA A 103 -18.85 -9.85 0.18
C ALA A 103 -17.55 -10.56 0.56
N GLY A 104 -16.64 -9.90 1.27
CA GLY A 104 -15.42 -10.59 1.70
C GLY A 104 -14.36 -9.69 2.31
N ALA A 105 -13.36 -10.33 2.90
CA ALA A 105 -12.11 -9.73 3.33
C ALA A 105 -10.97 -10.36 2.54
N GLN A 106 -10.23 -9.54 1.82
CA GLN A 106 -9.13 -9.96 0.94
C GLN A 106 -7.87 -9.18 1.29
N ALA A 107 -6.72 -9.82 1.07
CA ALA A 107 -5.43 -9.17 1.20
C ALA A 107 -4.63 -9.39 -0.08
N TYR A 108 -4.05 -8.32 -0.61
CA TYR A 108 -3.21 -8.36 -1.81
C TYR A 108 -2.00 -7.46 -1.64
N ARG A 109 -1.09 -7.56 -2.61
CA ARG A 109 0.07 -6.69 -2.79
C ARG A 109 -0.13 -5.90 -4.06
N GLU A 110 0.31 -4.66 -4.06
CA GLU A 110 0.24 -3.79 -5.23
C GLU A 110 1.61 -3.16 -5.45
N VAL A 111 2.02 -3.08 -6.71
CA VAL A 111 3.15 -2.24 -7.14
C VAL A 111 2.70 -1.34 -8.27
N ILE A 112 3.06 -0.07 -8.16
CA ILE A 112 2.81 0.94 -9.19
C ILE A 112 4.17 1.42 -9.68
N PHE A 113 4.40 1.29 -10.98
CA PHE A 113 5.58 1.82 -11.66
C PHE A 113 5.24 3.15 -12.32
N PHE A 114 6.20 4.07 -12.29
CA PHE A 114 6.13 5.38 -12.90
C PHE A 114 7.18 5.49 -14.01
N GLU A 115 6.73 5.84 -15.21
CA GLU A 115 7.58 5.92 -16.39
C GLU A 115 8.55 7.11 -16.33
N SER A 116 8.10 8.27 -15.84
CA SER A 116 8.92 9.47 -15.74
C SER A 116 8.76 10.23 -14.42
N LYS A 117 9.60 11.24 -14.25
CA LYS A 117 9.51 12.18 -13.13
C LYS A 117 8.13 12.85 -13.05
N LYS A 118 7.50 13.14 -14.18
CA LYS A 118 6.20 13.82 -14.21
C LYS A 118 5.13 12.98 -13.50
N GLU A 119 5.07 11.69 -13.76
CA GLU A 119 4.09 10.79 -13.13
C GLU A 119 4.40 10.54 -11.67
N MET A 120 5.68 10.47 -11.31
CA MET A 120 6.11 10.40 -9.93
C MET A 120 5.72 11.64 -9.12
N GLU A 121 5.87 12.84 -9.68
CA GLU A 121 5.43 14.07 -9.01
C GLU A 121 3.90 14.17 -8.92
N ARG A 122 3.17 13.74 -9.97
CA ARG A 122 1.70 13.60 -9.90
C ARG A 122 1.28 12.68 -8.74
N PHE A 123 1.97 11.56 -8.55
CA PHE A 123 1.72 10.65 -7.43
C PHE A 123 1.94 11.33 -6.08
N LYS A 124 3.10 11.98 -5.90
CA LYS A 124 3.44 12.65 -4.64
C LYS A 124 2.47 13.77 -4.27
N ASN A 125 1.91 14.45 -5.27
CA ASN A 125 0.92 15.51 -5.10
C ASN A 125 -0.53 14.99 -4.98
N SER A 126 -0.73 13.68 -4.84
CA SER A 126 -2.06 13.04 -4.79
C SER A 126 -2.91 13.23 -6.05
N GLN A 127 -2.30 13.52 -7.21
CA GLN A 127 -2.98 13.80 -8.48
C GLN A 127 -3.10 12.57 -9.40
N LEU A 128 -3.05 11.36 -8.83
CA LEU A 128 -3.15 10.10 -9.58
C LEU A 128 -4.49 9.38 -9.48
N GLU A 129 -5.46 9.91 -8.72
CA GLU A 129 -6.79 9.30 -8.49
C GLU A 129 -7.54 8.88 -9.78
N PHE A 130 -7.21 9.48 -10.93
CA PHE A 130 -7.86 9.23 -12.23
C PHE A 130 -7.09 8.29 -13.17
N ALA A 131 -5.75 8.28 -13.15
CA ALA A 131 -4.93 7.50 -14.10
C ALA A 131 -4.76 6.03 -13.68
N ALA A 132 -4.79 5.75 -12.37
CA ALA A 132 -4.75 4.40 -11.82
C ALA A 132 -6.01 3.58 -12.16
N GLN A 133 -7.14 4.24 -12.45
CA GLN A 133 -8.38 3.58 -12.85
C GLN A 133 -8.26 2.84 -14.20
N VAL A 134 -7.27 3.18 -15.03
CA VAL A 134 -7.15 2.66 -16.41
C VAL A 134 -6.04 1.60 -16.55
N SER A 135 -5.13 1.43 -15.57
CA SER A 135 -3.87 0.68 -15.75
C SER A 135 -3.66 -0.57 -14.87
N ALA A 136 -4.67 -1.04 -14.13
CA ALA A 136 -4.54 -2.23 -13.30
C ALA A 136 -4.47 -3.51 -14.16
N VAL A 137 -3.31 -4.17 -14.16
CA VAL A 137 -3.14 -5.51 -14.74
C VAL A 137 -2.88 -6.51 -13.62
N ALA A 138 -3.67 -7.58 -13.59
CA ALA A 138 -3.43 -8.70 -12.70
C ALA A 138 -2.13 -9.43 -13.09
N VAL A 139 -1.22 -9.64 -12.14
CA VAL A 139 0.00 -10.41 -12.39
C VAL A 139 -0.36 -11.89 -12.48
N THR A 140 -0.26 -12.45 -13.68
CA THR A 140 -0.24 -13.90 -13.93
C THR A 140 1.10 -14.22 -14.57
N ALA A 141 1.65 -15.42 -14.38
CA ALA A 141 2.93 -15.80 -14.98
C ALA A 141 2.91 -15.52 -16.51
N GLY A 142 3.79 -14.63 -16.99
CA GLY A 142 3.89 -14.24 -18.40
C GLY A 142 2.93 -13.12 -18.85
N SER A 143 2.04 -12.61 -17.99
CA SER A 143 1.11 -11.52 -18.36
C SER A 143 1.81 -10.18 -18.53
N SER A 144 3.00 -9.97 -17.93
CA SER A 144 3.71 -8.69 -17.98
C SER A 144 4.35 -8.39 -19.34
N ALA A 145 4.47 -9.39 -20.23
CA ALA A 145 5.16 -9.25 -21.52
C ALA A 145 4.50 -8.25 -22.48
N ASN A 146 3.23 -7.92 -22.30
CA ASN A 146 2.47 -7.04 -23.20
C ASN A 146 1.82 -5.85 -22.49
N VAL A 147 2.20 -5.59 -21.22
CA VAL A 147 1.63 -4.48 -20.44
C VAL A 147 2.37 -3.20 -20.79
N LYS A 148 1.62 -2.18 -21.24
CA LYS A 148 2.13 -0.84 -21.50
C LYS A 148 1.72 0.09 -20.37
N TYR A 149 2.52 1.13 -20.15
CA TYR A 149 2.11 2.24 -19.28
C TYR A 149 0.83 2.86 -19.85
N ALA A 150 -0.19 3.03 -19.02
CA ALA A 150 -1.33 3.89 -19.34
C ALA A 150 -1.10 5.23 -18.65
N GLU A 151 -1.02 6.31 -19.42
CA GLU A 151 -0.66 7.65 -18.92
C GLU A 151 0.66 7.69 -18.11
N GLY A 152 1.64 6.86 -18.49
CA GLY A 152 2.94 6.77 -17.80
C GLY A 152 2.89 6.05 -16.44
N VAL A 153 1.79 5.36 -16.14
CA VAL A 153 1.63 4.54 -14.93
C VAL A 153 1.32 3.09 -15.28
N MET A 154 1.92 2.15 -14.55
CA MET A 154 1.68 0.72 -14.72
C MET A 154 1.46 0.08 -13.36
N VAL A 155 0.30 -0.56 -13.17
CA VAL A 155 -0.12 -1.10 -11.88
C VAL A 155 -0.20 -2.62 -11.97
N PHE A 156 0.40 -3.28 -10.99
CA PHE A 156 0.37 -4.73 -10.84
C PHE A 156 -0.13 -5.11 -9.46
N THR A 157 -1.05 -6.05 -9.42
CA THR A 157 -1.56 -6.62 -8.17
C THR A 157 -1.23 -8.12 -8.07
N MET A 158 -0.96 -8.58 -6.85
CA MET A 158 -0.71 -9.98 -6.53
C MET A 158 -1.45 -10.31 -5.23
N GLN A 159 -2.43 -11.21 -5.31
CA GLN A 159 -3.17 -11.66 -4.14
C GLN A 159 -2.27 -12.41 -3.15
N LYS A 160 -2.57 -12.31 -1.84
CA LYS A 160 -1.89 -13.09 -0.81
C LYS A 160 -2.50 -14.50 -0.66
N GLY A 161 -2.84 -15.13 -1.79
CA GLY A 161 -3.47 -16.45 -1.96
C GLY A 161 -4.42 -16.52 -3.17
N GLY A 162 -4.33 -17.57 -3.99
CA GLY A 162 -5.24 -17.83 -5.13
C GLY A 162 -4.86 -17.20 -6.48
N LEU A 163 -5.47 -17.70 -7.57
CA LEU A 163 -5.47 -17.12 -8.92
C LEU A 163 -6.76 -16.31 -9.08
N MET A 164 -6.71 -14.97 -9.08
CA MET A 164 -7.79 -14.21 -9.71
C MET A 164 -7.42 -12.81 -10.22
N TYR A 165 -7.87 -12.59 -11.45
CA TYR A 165 -7.95 -11.36 -12.23
C TYR A 165 -8.82 -10.33 -11.48
N GLU A 166 -8.25 -9.19 -11.07
CA GLU A 166 -9.05 -8.12 -10.47
C GLU A 166 -9.19 -6.96 -11.46
N ALA A 167 -10.36 -6.89 -12.10
CA ALA A 167 -10.91 -5.67 -12.67
C ALA A 167 -11.79 -5.03 -11.58
N SER A 168 -11.20 -4.20 -10.72
CA SER A 168 -11.99 -3.35 -9.82
C SER A 168 -11.45 -1.92 -9.91
N VAL A 169 -12.03 -1.19 -10.86
CA VAL A 169 -11.78 0.23 -11.09
C VAL A 169 -12.62 1.01 -10.08
N GLY A 170 -12.04 1.30 -8.93
CA GLY A 170 -12.57 2.27 -7.97
C GLY A 170 -11.55 3.39 -7.77
N GLY A 171 -11.99 4.60 -7.40
CA GLY A 171 -11.08 5.71 -7.15
C GLY A 171 -10.12 5.38 -6.01
N GLN A 172 -8.81 5.38 -6.31
CA GLN A 172 -7.75 5.15 -5.34
C GLN A 172 -7.05 6.47 -5.01
N ASN A 173 -7.09 6.87 -3.74
CA ASN A 173 -6.34 8.01 -3.25
C ASN A 173 -5.01 7.54 -2.66
N PHE A 174 -3.96 8.30 -2.96
CA PHE A 174 -2.62 8.09 -2.45
C PHE A 174 -2.15 9.31 -1.68
N ASN A 175 -1.73 9.12 -0.44
CA ASN A 175 -1.17 10.18 0.40
C ASN A 175 0.32 9.89 0.65
N PHE A 176 1.18 10.69 0.01
CA PHE A 176 2.61 10.57 0.10
C PHE A 176 3.17 11.29 1.33
N SER A 177 4.18 10.68 1.96
CA SER A 177 4.97 11.28 3.03
C SER A 177 6.45 11.03 2.76
N GLY A 178 7.20 12.10 2.50
CA GLY A 178 8.65 12.06 2.31
C GLY A 178 9.41 11.57 3.56
N LEU A 179 10.64 11.12 3.34
CA LEU A 179 11.57 10.77 4.43
C LEU A 179 12.06 12.00 5.20
#